data_AF-A0A660ZSM6-F1
#
_entry.id   AF-A0A660ZSM6-F1
#
_cell.length_a   1.000
_cell.length_b   1.000
_cell.length_c   1.000
_cell.angle_alpha   90.00
_cell.angle_beta   90.00
_cell.angle_gamma   90.00
#
_symmetry.space_group_name_H-M   'P 1'
#
loop_
_entity.id
_entity.type
_entity.pdbx_description
1 polymer ?
#
loop_
_entity_poly.entity_id
_entity_poly.type
_entity_poly.pdbx_seq_one_letter_code
_entity_poly.pdbx_strand_id
1 'polypeptide(L)'
;MSRKGLDIKSNNIRRYRKLRYLRQRDIAKLLGIKSHNDVYRWERGQKLPSLQNALKLSYILQCPVEVLFFDHYQALRNQIVLNQLE
;
A
#
# COMPACT_ATOMS: atom_id res chain seq x y z
N MET A 1 25.62 -10.17 5.85
CA MET A 1 24.65 -9.74 6.87
C MET A 1 23.34 -9.33 6.21
N SER A 2 22.25 -9.91 6.71
CA SER A 2 20.83 -9.61 6.49
C SER A 2 20.23 -9.73 5.08
N ARG A 3 19.25 -10.63 4.96
CA ARG A 3 18.44 -10.96 3.79
C ARG A 3 17.75 -9.69 3.26
N LYS A 4 17.99 -9.30 2.01
CA LYS A 4 17.20 -8.28 1.30
C LYS A 4 15.76 -8.80 1.19
N GLY A 5 14.91 -8.48 2.16
CA GLY A 5 13.46 -8.61 2.01
C GLY A 5 13.05 -7.84 0.75
N LEU A 6 12.17 -8.44 -0.05
CA LEU A 6 11.65 -7.85 -1.29
C LEU A 6 11.36 -6.36 -1.08
N ASP A 7 12.15 -5.51 -1.71
CA ASP A 7 12.00 -4.06 -1.66
C ASP A 7 10.67 -3.73 -2.36
N ILE A 8 9.64 -3.35 -1.60
CA ILE A 8 8.33 -2.91 -2.11
C ILE A 8 8.56 -1.53 -2.76
N LYS A 9 9.26 -1.50 -3.88
CA LYS A 9 9.79 -0.26 -4.47
C LYS A 9 8.71 0.67 -5.00
N SER A 10 7.50 0.19 -5.28
CA SER A 10 6.42 1.05 -5.73
C SER A 10 5.05 0.56 -5.30
N ASN A 11 4.16 1.52 -5.04
CA ASN A 11 2.74 1.28 -4.93
C ASN A 11 2.00 2.49 -5.48
N ASN A 12 0.69 2.35 -5.68
CA ASN A 12 -0.11 3.34 -6.39
C ASN A 12 -0.82 4.34 -5.46
N ILE A 13 -0.63 4.26 -4.13
CA ILE A 13 -1.32 5.13 -3.16
C ILE A 13 -1.14 6.61 -3.51
N ARG A 14 0.11 7.04 -3.74
CA ARG A 14 0.43 8.45 -4.02
C ARG A 14 -0.25 8.94 -5.30
N ARG A 15 -0.29 8.09 -6.33
CA ARG A 15 -0.94 8.39 -7.62
C ARG A 15 -2.44 8.60 -7.42
N TYR A 16 -3.13 7.62 -6.83
CA TYR A 16 -4.57 7.71 -6.62
C TYR A 16 -4.96 8.82 -5.65
N ARG A 17 -4.17 9.06 -4.60
CA ARG A 17 -4.40 10.19 -3.69
C ARG A 17 -4.39 11.53 -4.43
N LYS A 18 -3.39 11.75 -5.30
CA LYS A 18 -3.30 12.98 -6.11
C LYS A 18 -4.46 13.12 -7.09
N LEU A 19 -4.95 12.03 -7.68
CA LEU A 19 -6.15 12.04 -8.55
C LEU A 19 -7.43 12.43 -7.81
N ARG A 20 -7.47 12.27 -6.48
CA ARG A 20 -8.56 12.73 -5.60
C ARG A 20 -8.32 14.11 -4.99
N TYR A 21 -7.25 14.81 -5.39
CA TYR A 21 -6.85 16.12 -4.84
C TYR A 21 -6.62 16.13 -3.32
N LEU A 22 -6.24 14.98 -2.75
CA LEU A 22 -6.02 14.84 -1.31
C LEU A 22 -4.55 15.01 -0.94
N ARG A 23 -4.25 15.60 0.21
CA ARG A 23 -2.93 15.59 0.85
C ARG A 23 -2.79 14.37 1.77
N GLN A 24 -1.56 14.02 2.15
CA GLN A 24 -1.32 12.91 3.09
C GLN A 24 -2.03 13.12 4.44
N ARG A 25 -2.09 14.37 4.91
CA ARG A 25 -2.84 14.75 6.13
C ARG A 25 -4.36 14.56 5.98
N ASP A 26 -4.89 14.73 4.76
CA ASP A 26 -6.32 14.54 4.50
C ASP A 26 -6.66 13.04 4.57
N ILE A 27 -5.79 12.18 4.02
CA ILE A 27 -5.90 10.71 4.20
C ILE A 27 -5.82 10.33 5.68
N ALA A 28 -4.85 10.85 6.43
CA ALA A 28 -4.72 10.54 7.85
C ALA A 28 -5.98 10.90 8.65
N LYS A 29 -6.55 12.07 8.36
CA LYS A 29 -7.83 12.53 8.94
C LYS A 29 -8.98 11.59 8.59
N LEU A 30 -9.12 11.23 7.31
CA LEU A 30 -10.18 10.32 6.84
C LEU A 30 -10.06 8.90 7.43
N LEU A 31 -8.84 8.43 7.67
CA LEU A 31 -8.59 7.13 8.29
C LEU A 31 -8.82 7.12 9.81
N GLY A 32 -8.87 8.30 10.44
CA GLY A 32 -8.91 8.44 11.89
C GLY A 32 -7.57 8.10 12.57
N ILE A 33 -6.44 8.30 11.88
CA ILE A 33 -5.10 8.02 12.44
C ILE A 33 -4.39 9.31 12.84
N LYS A 34 -3.64 9.24 13.94
CA LYS A 34 -2.98 10.43 14.54
C LYS A 34 -1.85 10.99 13.68
N SER A 35 -1.15 10.16 12.91
CA SER A 35 0.08 10.55 12.22
C SER A 35 -0.04 10.40 10.71
N HIS A 36 0.14 11.51 9.98
CA HIS A 36 0.26 11.49 8.52
C HIS A 36 1.59 10.88 8.05
N ASN A 37 2.58 10.72 8.95
CA ASN A 37 3.82 10.03 8.62
C ASN A 37 3.59 8.57 8.26
N ASP A 38 2.56 7.91 8.81
CA ASP A 38 2.19 6.56 8.39
C ASP A 38 1.80 6.53 6.90
N VAL A 39 1.00 7.50 6.44
CA VAL A 39 0.62 7.63 5.02
C VAL A 39 1.86 7.84 4.15
N TYR A 40 2.77 8.72 4.58
CA TYR A 40 4.04 8.93 3.88
C TYR A 40 4.88 7.65 3.76
N ARG A 41 5.01 6.89 4.86
CA ARG A 41 5.76 5.62 4.87
C ARG A 41 5.10 4.57 3.99
N TRP A 42 3.76 4.51 3.99
CA TRP A 42 3.01 3.63 3.10
C TRP A 42 3.24 3.98 1.63
N GLU A 43 3.16 5.26 1.24
CA GLU A 43 3.42 5.70 -0.14
C GLU A 43 4.84 5.38 -0.64
N ARG A 44 5.81 5.23 0.27
CA ARG A 44 7.19 4.88 -0.05
C ARG A 44 7.50 3.37 0.07
N GLY A 45 6.51 2.55 0.39
CA GLY A 45 6.72 1.12 0.63
C GLY A 45 7.54 0.80 1.88
N GLN A 46 7.83 1.79 2.75
CA GLN A 46 8.64 1.62 3.96
C GLN A 46 7.89 0.90 5.09
N LYS A 47 6.58 0.78 4.96
CA LYS A 47 5.66 0.13 5.91
C LYS A 47 4.41 -0.25 5.13
N LEU A 48 3.81 -1.41 5.42
CA LEU A 48 2.47 -1.73 4.95
C LEU A 48 1.42 -1.21 5.93
N PRO A 49 0.27 -0.70 5.45
CA PRO A 49 -0.88 -0.49 6.32
C PRO A 49 -1.40 -1.83 6.85
N SER A 50 -2.13 -1.79 7.97
CA SER A 50 -2.95 -2.94 8.37
C SER A 50 -4.01 -3.23 7.31
N LEU A 51 -4.55 -4.45 7.28
CA LEU A 51 -5.66 -4.80 6.37
C LEU A 51 -6.83 -3.81 6.47
N GLN A 52 -7.21 -3.43 7.71
CA GLN A 52 -8.26 -2.44 7.94
C GLN A 52 -7.95 -1.08 7.27
N ASN A 53 -6.71 -0.59 7.39
CA ASN A 53 -6.31 0.66 6.76
C ASN A 53 -6.18 0.52 5.24
N ALA A 54 -5.76 -0.63 4.73
CA ALA A 54 -5.71 -0.91 3.29
C ALA A 54 -7.13 -0.88 2.66
N LEU A 55 -8.11 -1.50 3.32
CA LEU A 55 -9.51 -1.48 2.88
C LEU A 55 -10.10 -0.06 2.94
N LYS A 56 -9.83 0.70 4.01
CA LYS A 56 -10.24 2.12 4.09
C LYS A 56 -9.59 2.96 2.99
N LEU A 57 -8.30 2.75 2.70
CA LEU A 57 -7.61 3.42 1.59
C LEU A 57 -8.28 3.10 0.26
N SER A 58 -8.66 1.84 0.02
CA SER A 58 -9.38 1.45 -1.19
C SER A 58 -10.69 2.23 -1.36
N TYR A 59 -11.47 2.35 -0.28
CA TYR A 59 -12.70 3.15 -0.29
C TYR A 59 -12.43 4.64 -0.56
N ILE A 60 -11.51 5.25 0.20
CA ILE A 60 -11.19 6.69 0.07
C ILE A 60 -10.65 7.04 -1.32
N LEU A 61 -9.79 6.18 -1.87
CA LEU A 61 -9.12 6.39 -3.14
C LEU A 61 -9.96 5.88 -4.33
N GLN A 62 -11.05 5.16 -4.06
CA GLN A 62 -11.89 4.47 -5.04
C GLN A 62 -11.02 3.62 -5.98
N CYS A 63 -10.23 2.73 -5.39
CA CYS A 63 -9.28 1.90 -6.10
C CYS A 63 -9.10 0.57 -5.35
N PRO A 64 -9.26 -0.59 -6.00
CA PRO A 64 -9.09 -1.89 -5.35
C PRO A 64 -7.73 -2.03 -4.65
N VAL A 65 -7.69 -2.79 -3.55
CA VAL A 65 -6.49 -2.93 -2.71
C VAL A 65 -5.33 -3.52 -3.51
N GLU A 66 -5.59 -4.54 -4.31
CA GLU A 66 -4.64 -5.19 -5.21
C GLU A 66 -4.05 -4.21 -6.24
N VAL A 67 -4.81 -3.20 -6.68
CA VAL A 67 -4.30 -2.16 -7.58
C VAL A 67 -3.47 -1.14 -6.81
N LEU A 68 -3.90 -0.77 -5.60
CA LEU A 68 -3.12 0.13 -4.73
C LEU A 68 -1.75 -0.46 -4.38
N PHE A 69 -1.67 -1.77 -4.15
CA PHE A 69 -0.46 -2.50 -3.76
C PHE A 69 0.02 -3.49 -4.84
N PHE A 70 -0.11 -3.12 -6.11
CA PHE A 70 0.12 -4.00 -7.27
C PHE A 70 1.44 -4.80 -7.20
N ASP A 71 2.57 -4.15 -6.95
CA ASP A 71 3.86 -4.85 -6.90
C ASP A 71 3.91 -5.91 -5.79
N HIS A 72 3.31 -5.60 -4.63
CA HIS A 72 3.21 -6.54 -3.51
C HIS A 72 2.26 -7.71 -3.84
N TYR A 73 1.12 -7.42 -4.47
CA TYR A 73 0.18 -8.43 -4.95
C TYR A 73 0.84 -9.38 -5.95
N GLN A 74 1.58 -8.84 -6.93
CA GLN A 74 2.30 -9.63 -7.93
C GLN A 74 3.38 -10.52 -7.28
N ALA A 75 4.11 -10.00 -6.29
CA ALA A 75 5.09 -10.79 -5.56
C ALA A 75 4.46 -11.98 -4.82
N LEU A 76 3.35 -11.75 -4.11
CA LEU A 76 2.61 -12.81 -3.41
C LEU A 76 2.02 -13.83 -4.39
N ARG A 77 1.46 -13.37 -5.51
CA ARG A 77 0.96 -14.24 -6.58
C ARG A 77 2.08 -15.14 -7.12
N ASN A 78 3.24 -14.57 -7.43
CA ASN A 78 4.38 -15.33 -7.94
C ASN A 78 4.87 -16.36 -6.93
N GLN A 79 4.92 -16.01 -5.64
CA GLN A 79 5.26 -16.94 -4.58
C GLN A 79 4.28 -18.12 -4.52
N ILE A 80 2.97 -17.88 -4.60
CA ILE A 80 1.97 -18.96 -4.61
C ILE A 80 2.15 -19.88 -5.82
N VAL A 81 2.40 -19.31 -7.01
CA VAL A 81 2.63 -20.11 -8.22
C VAL A 81 3.86 -20.99 -8.08
N LEU A 82 4.96 -20.48 -7.51
CA LEU A 82 6.17 -21.27 -7.27
C LEU A 82 5.91 -22.43 -6.31
N ASN A 83 5.19 -22.19 -5.22
CA ASN A 83 4.84 -23.23 -4.23
C ASN A 83 3.95 -24.35 -4.81
N GLN A 84 3.32 -24.16 -5.97
CA GLN A 84 2.49 -25.17 -6.63
C GLN A 84 3.27 -26.05 -7.61
N LEU A 85 4.52 -25.68 -7.93
CA LEU A 85 5.39 -26.40 -8.86
C LEU A 85 6.41 -27.30 -8.14
N GLU A 86 6.55 -27.12 -6.83
CA GLU A 86 7.35 -27.97 -5.92
C GLU A 86 6.49 -29.09 -5.33
#